data_AF-A0A2K9NLV4-F1
#
_entry.id   AF-A0A2K9NLV4-F1
#
_cell.length_a   1.000
_cell.length_b   1.000
_cell.length_c   1.000
_cell.angle_alpha   90.00
_cell.angle_beta   90.00
_cell.angle_gamma   90.00
#
_symmetry.space_group_name_H-M   'P 1'
#
loop_
_entity.id
_entity.type
_entity.pdbx_description
1 polymer ?
#
loop_
_entity_poly.entity_id
_entity_poly.type
_entity_poly.pdbx_seq_one_letter_code
_entity_poly.pdbx_strand_id
1 'polypeptide(L)'
;MKMIRRFPLSCLALSLLLVLPGCLTPRWAQPVNPFMNDDSDRGRAALKARDYVMALEFYGRLVDEDPENMTARYQLALVNQEVGRLDDAYGLYRIVYVSGSEDDTPLLNGGSTEEPLFQSAERQLMLLSGRLGKDTELRDMQAERARRIAAEQAQKEAAKKKAEQEGAPAATGCSIRNIGICPH
;
A
#
# COMPACT_ATOMS: atom_id res chain seq x y z
N MET A 1 57.17 -6.82 -57.78
CA MET A 1 56.24 -5.71 -57.46
C MET A 1 55.06 -6.27 -56.66
N LYS A 2 54.98 -5.99 -55.35
CA LYS A 2 53.87 -6.40 -54.46
C LYS A 2 52.98 -5.18 -54.21
N MET A 3 51.80 -5.14 -54.82
CA MET A 3 50.79 -4.12 -54.53
C MET A 3 50.01 -4.54 -53.29
N ILE A 4 50.39 -4.00 -52.13
CA ILE A 4 49.64 -4.15 -50.88
C ILE A 4 48.55 -3.07 -50.88
N ARG A 5 47.31 -3.47 -51.20
CA ARG A 5 46.12 -2.61 -51.09
C ARG A 5 45.88 -2.27 -49.61
N ARG A 6 46.13 -1.01 -49.23
CA ARG A 6 45.73 -0.45 -47.94
C ARG A 6 44.20 -0.33 -47.94
N PHE A 7 43.51 -1.31 -47.38
CA PHE A 7 42.09 -1.18 -47.06
C PHE A 7 41.94 -0.07 -46.00
N PRO A 8 41.06 0.91 -46.21
CA PRO A 8 41.00 2.06 -45.33
C PRO A 8 40.34 1.64 -44.00
N LEU A 9 41.08 1.77 -42.91
CA LEU A 9 40.64 1.54 -41.52
C LEU A 9 39.37 2.32 -41.15
N SER A 10 39.01 3.35 -41.94
CA SER A 10 37.79 4.13 -41.79
C SER A 10 36.51 3.32 -42.02
N CYS A 11 36.53 2.26 -42.83
CA CYS A 11 35.34 1.43 -43.07
C CYS A 11 35.02 0.47 -41.92
N LEU A 12 36.02 0.04 -41.14
CA LEU A 12 35.83 -0.83 -39.97
C LEU A 12 35.33 -0.07 -38.73
N ALA A 13 35.69 1.22 -38.60
CA ALA A 13 35.19 2.06 -37.52
C ALA A 13 33.72 2.45 -37.71
N LEU A 14 33.30 2.65 -38.98
CA LEU A 14 31.92 3.02 -39.30
C LEU A 14 30.95 1.83 -39.16
N SER A 15 31.41 0.60 -39.38
CA SER A 15 30.60 -0.60 -39.15
C SER A 15 30.38 -0.89 -37.67
N LEU A 16 31.34 -0.55 -36.79
CA LEU A 16 31.20 -0.74 -35.35
C LEU A 16 30.15 0.20 -34.73
N LEU A 17 29.97 1.39 -35.30
CA LEU A 17 29.02 2.41 -34.85
C LEU A 17 27.57 2.09 -35.24
N LEU A 18 27.36 1.28 -36.29
CA LEU A 18 26.04 0.81 -36.73
C LEU A 18 25.57 -0.50 -36.07
N VAL A 19 26.47 -1.25 -35.41
CA VAL A 19 26.15 -2.51 -34.72
C VAL A 19 25.87 -2.31 -33.22
N LEU A 20 26.13 -1.12 -32.68
CA LEU A 20 25.93 -0.78 -31.27
C LEU A 20 24.69 0.10 -30.92
N PRO A 21 23.58 0.18 -31.70
CA PRO A 21 22.44 0.98 -31.26
C PRO A 21 21.68 0.32 -30.09
N GLY A 22 21.95 -0.94 -29.76
CA GLY A 22 21.26 -1.68 -28.70
C GLY A 22 21.78 -1.49 -27.27
N CYS A 23 22.96 -0.88 -27.09
CA CYS A 23 23.58 -0.74 -25.76
C CYS A 23 23.63 0.71 -25.23
N LEU A 24 23.12 1.68 -26.01
CA LEU A 24 23.23 3.10 -25.71
C LEU A 24 21.89 3.81 -25.53
N THR A 25 20.78 3.10 -25.41
CA THR A 25 19.62 3.70 -24.76
C THR A 25 19.91 3.70 -23.26
N PRO A 26 20.00 4.87 -22.62
CA PRO A 26 20.03 4.90 -21.17
C PRO A 26 18.85 4.10 -20.63
N ARG A 27 19.02 3.43 -19.47
CA ARG A 27 17.93 2.67 -18.85
C ARG A 27 16.68 3.54 -18.58
N TRP A 28 16.86 4.84 -18.34
CA TRP A 28 15.80 5.85 -18.21
C TRP A 28 15.09 6.23 -19.53
N ALA A 29 15.63 5.81 -20.68
CA ALA A 29 15.10 6.07 -22.02
C ALA A 29 14.47 4.82 -22.67
N GLN A 30 14.32 3.72 -21.93
CA GLN A 30 13.47 2.63 -22.38
C GLN A 30 12.03 3.17 -22.45
N PRO A 31 11.33 3.04 -23.58
CA PRO A 31 9.95 3.48 -23.67
C PRO A 31 9.14 2.65 -22.68
N VAL A 32 8.74 3.28 -21.58
CA VAL A 32 7.74 2.74 -20.68
C VAL A 32 6.55 2.40 -21.56
N ASN A 33 6.07 1.15 -21.44
CA ASN A 33 5.03 0.63 -22.32
C ASN A 33 3.88 1.66 -22.40
N PRO A 34 3.57 2.25 -23.57
CA PRO A 34 2.64 3.39 -23.67
C PRO A 34 1.21 3.09 -23.18
N PHE A 35 0.91 1.81 -22.94
CA PHE A 35 -0.35 1.32 -22.39
C PHE A 35 -0.37 1.26 -20.85
N MET A 36 0.74 1.57 -20.15
CA MET A 36 0.77 1.76 -18.70
C MET A 36 0.59 3.24 -18.38
N ASN A 37 -0.67 3.63 -18.23
CA ASN A 37 -1.08 5.01 -18.03
C ASN A 37 -0.94 5.43 -16.55
N ASP A 38 -0.99 4.46 -15.63
CA ASP A 38 -0.96 4.65 -14.18
C ASP A 38 0.44 4.34 -13.62
N ASP A 39 0.98 5.24 -12.80
CA ASP A 39 2.24 5.05 -12.07
C ASP A 39 2.19 3.82 -11.16
N SER A 40 1.01 3.40 -10.70
CA SER A 40 0.85 2.19 -9.90
C SER A 40 1.22 0.92 -10.68
N ASP A 41 0.79 0.83 -11.94
CA ASP A 41 1.11 -0.31 -12.81
C ASP A 41 2.57 -0.31 -13.24
N ARG A 42 3.11 0.88 -13.53
CA ARG A 42 4.53 1.06 -13.84
C ARG A 42 5.42 0.66 -12.65
N GLY A 43 5.08 1.12 -11.43
CA GLY A 43 5.76 0.74 -10.20
C GLY A 43 5.71 -0.77 -9.96
N ARG A 44 4.55 -1.41 -10.18
CA ARG A 44 4.38 -2.85 -10.03
C ARG A 44 5.23 -3.64 -11.03
N ALA A 45 5.28 -3.19 -12.28
CA ALA A 45 6.10 -3.79 -13.32
C ALA A 45 7.60 -3.66 -13.00
N ALA A 46 8.02 -2.48 -12.54
CA ALA A 46 9.38 -2.23 -12.10
C ALA A 46 9.79 -3.15 -10.93
N LEU A 47 8.93 -3.30 -9.91
CA LEU A 47 9.15 -4.25 -8.81
C LEU A 47 9.29 -5.68 -9.28
N LYS A 48 8.41 -6.16 -10.17
CA LYS A 48 8.51 -7.50 -10.75
C LYS A 48 9.81 -7.71 -11.53
N ALA A 49 10.28 -6.67 -12.21
CA ALA A 49 11.56 -6.67 -12.92
C ALA A 49 12.79 -6.47 -12.00
N ARG A 50 12.58 -6.30 -10.68
CA ARG A 50 13.60 -5.91 -9.70
C ARG A 50 14.34 -4.62 -10.08
N ASP A 51 13.68 -3.76 -10.83
CA ASP A 51 14.17 -2.42 -11.13
C ASP A 51 13.78 -1.47 -10.00
N TYR A 52 14.54 -1.55 -8.91
CA TYR A 52 14.23 -0.78 -7.71
C TYR A 52 14.37 0.73 -7.92
N VAL A 53 15.19 1.18 -8.88
CA VAL A 53 15.35 2.60 -9.19
C VAL A 53 14.05 3.16 -9.75
N MET A 54 13.50 2.51 -10.78
CA MET A 54 12.23 2.92 -11.36
C MET A 54 11.06 2.74 -10.38
N ALA A 55 11.07 1.66 -9.60
CA ALA A 55 10.01 1.41 -8.62
C ALA A 55 9.97 2.51 -7.54
N LEU A 56 11.14 2.97 -7.04
CA LEU A 56 11.22 4.10 -6.12
C LEU A 56 10.66 5.38 -6.74
N GLU A 57 10.95 5.64 -8.02
CA GLU A 57 10.46 6.84 -8.71
C GLU A 57 8.93 6.82 -8.89
N PHE A 58 8.37 5.70 -9.36
CA PHE A 58 6.93 5.57 -9.57
C PHE A 58 6.15 5.64 -8.26
N TYR A 59 6.55 4.88 -7.24
CA TYR A 59 5.86 4.92 -5.95
C TYR A 59 6.13 6.20 -5.16
N GLY A 60 7.30 6.83 -5.33
CA GLY A 60 7.59 8.15 -4.78
C GLY A 60 6.61 9.21 -5.31
N ARG A 61 6.44 9.28 -6.62
CA ARG A 61 5.49 10.22 -7.25
C ARG A 61 4.05 10.00 -6.78
N LEU A 62 3.61 8.75 -6.66
CA LEU A 62 2.27 8.45 -6.14
C LEU A 62 2.07 8.94 -4.70
N VAL A 63 3.09 8.84 -3.85
CA VAL A 63 3.04 9.33 -2.46
C VAL A 63 3.11 10.86 -2.40
N ASP A 64 3.84 11.49 -3.32
CA ASP A 64 3.93 12.94 -3.42
C ASP A 64 2.62 13.56 -3.94
N GLU A 65 1.98 12.91 -4.91
CA GLU A 65 0.68 13.31 -5.47
C GLU A 65 -0.47 13.09 -4.48
N ASP A 66 -0.50 11.93 -3.82
CA ASP A 66 -1.47 11.60 -2.80
C ASP A 66 -0.79 11.11 -1.51
N PRO A 67 -0.52 12.04 -0.58
CA PRO A 67 -0.03 11.72 0.74
C PRO A 67 -1.04 11.01 1.65
N GLU A 68 -2.18 10.53 1.18
CA GLU A 68 -3.05 9.63 1.96
C GLU A 68 -3.15 8.25 1.31
N ASN A 69 -2.49 8.03 0.18
CA ASN A 69 -2.47 6.73 -0.50
C ASN A 69 -1.59 5.72 0.25
N MET A 70 -2.21 5.02 1.21
CA MET A 70 -1.53 4.01 2.01
C MET A 70 -1.02 2.84 1.18
N THR A 71 -1.71 2.50 0.08
CA THR A 71 -1.25 1.45 -0.85
C THR A 71 0.06 1.85 -1.51
N ALA A 72 0.17 3.07 -2.04
CA ALA A 72 1.41 3.56 -2.63
C ALA A 72 2.54 3.63 -1.60
N ARG A 73 2.25 4.11 -0.38
CA ARG A 73 3.23 4.11 0.72
C ARG A 73 3.72 2.72 1.10
N TYR A 74 2.82 1.74 1.18
CA TYR A 74 3.19 0.36 1.49
C TYR A 74 4.10 -0.22 0.40
N GLN A 75 3.78 0.03 -0.87
CA GLN A 75 4.64 -0.40 -1.98
C GLN A 75 6.00 0.30 -1.95
N LEU A 76 6.05 1.60 -1.64
CA LEU A 76 7.30 2.34 -1.45
C LEU A 76 8.13 1.74 -0.29
N ALA A 77 7.49 1.33 0.81
CA ALA A 77 8.13 0.65 1.93
C ALA A 77 8.75 -0.69 1.50
N LEU A 78 8.03 -1.49 0.72
CA LEU A 78 8.54 -2.74 0.15
C LEU A 78 9.78 -2.50 -0.71
N VAL A 79 9.76 -1.48 -1.57
CA VAL A 79 10.92 -1.15 -2.42
C VAL A 79 12.13 -0.75 -1.56
N ASN A 80 11.93 0.07 -0.53
CA ASN A 80 13.01 0.45 0.39
C ASN A 80 13.57 -0.76 1.14
N GLN A 81 12.72 -1.70 1.57
CA GLN A 81 13.14 -2.94 2.22
C GLN A 81 14.02 -3.79 1.29
N GLU A 82 13.61 -3.95 0.02
CA GLU A 82 14.36 -4.72 -0.99
C GLU A 82 15.73 -4.10 -1.32
N VAL A 83 15.83 -2.77 -1.31
CA VAL A 83 17.10 -2.04 -1.51
C VAL A 83 17.98 -2.04 -0.24
N GLY A 84 17.44 -2.48 0.89
CA GLY A 84 18.15 -2.55 2.17
C GLY A 84 18.06 -1.28 3.02
N ARG A 85 17.23 -0.32 2.65
CA ARG A 85 16.90 0.88 3.44
C ARG A 85 15.86 0.53 4.50
N LEU A 86 16.28 -0.26 5.48
CA LEU A 86 15.37 -0.87 6.46
C LEU A 86 14.72 0.14 7.39
N ASP A 87 15.43 1.20 7.78
CA ASP A 87 14.85 2.26 8.62
C ASP A 87 13.75 3.04 7.89
N ASP A 88 13.98 3.39 6.62
CA ASP A 88 12.99 4.07 5.78
C ASP A 88 11.76 3.18 5.57
N ALA A 89 11.98 1.90 5.27
CA ALA A 89 10.92 0.91 5.14
C ALA A 89 10.10 0.79 6.43
N TYR A 90 10.76 0.69 7.59
CA TYR A 90 10.11 0.62 8.90
C TYR A 90 9.24 1.87 9.15
N GLY A 91 9.76 3.06 8.86
CA GLY A 91 9.03 4.32 9.00
C GLY A 91 7.77 4.37 8.14
N LEU A 92 7.86 3.93 6.89
CA LEU A 92 6.71 3.88 5.98
C LEU A 92 5.67 2.84 6.40
N TYR A 93 6.08 1.63 6.80
CA TYR A 93 5.16 0.61 7.32
C TYR A 93 4.44 1.08 8.59
N ARG A 94 5.16 1.79 9.46
CA ARG A 94 4.57 2.37 10.68
C ARG A 94 3.42 3.32 10.35
N ILE A 95 3.60 4.20 9.36
CA ILE A 95 2.54 5.13 8.92
C ILE A 95 1.33 4.34 8.44
N VAL A 96 1.53 3.33 7.58
CA VAL A 96 0.44 2.49 7.07
C VAL A 96 -0.30 1.75 8.19
N TYR A 97 0.43 1.23 9.19
CA TYR A 97 -0.15 0.52 10.32
C TYR A 97 -0.99 1.42 11.23
N VAL A 98 -0.46 2.60 11.58
CA VAL A 98 -1.12 3.54 12.51
C VAL A 98 -2.32 4.22 11.87
N SER A 99 -2.24 4.50 10.56
CA SER A 99 -3.30 5.18 9.81
C SER A 99 -4.45 4.24 9.42
N GLY A 100 -4.23 2.92 9.43
CA GLY A 100 -5.26 1.95 9.10
C GLY A 100 -6.43 1.97 10.08
N SER A 101 -7.58 2.47 9.62
CA SER A 101 -8.88 2.36 10.31
C SER A 101 -9.59 1.08 9.88
N GLU A 102 -10.23 0.34 10.80
CA GLU A 102 -10.96 -0.89 10.46
C GLU A 102 -12.18 -0.62 9.55
N ASP A 103 -12.75 0.58 9.62
CA ASP A 103 -13.97 0.95 8.89
C ASP A 103 -13.69 1.38 7.43
N ASP A 104 -12.49 1.89 7.12
CA ASP A 104 -12.05 2.30 5.77
C ASP A 104 -10.61 1.81 5.52
N THR A 105 -10.45 0.48 5.39
CA THR A 105 -9.13 -0.12 5.14
C THR A 105 -8.91 -0.41 3.66
N PRO A 106 -7.86 0.18 3.04
CA PRO A 106 -7.37 -0.29 1.76
C PRO A 106 -6.94 -1.76 1.83
N LEU A 107 -7.37 -2.58 0.88
CA LEU A 107 -6.91 -3.97 0.75
C LEU A 107 -5.62 -4.02 -0.08
N LEU A 108 -4.70 -4.91 0.30
CA LEU A 108 -3.49 -5.11 -0.48
C LEU A 108 -3.79 -5.87 -1.78
N ASN A 109 -3.97 -5.12 -2.88
CA ASN A 109 -4.13 -5.70 -4.21
C ASN A 109 -2.83 -6.35 -4.70
N GLY A 110 -2.87 -7.66 -4.99
CA GLY A 110 -1.75 -8.43 -5.55
C GLY A 110 -1.21 -9.55 -4.65
N GLY A 111 -1.75 -9.73 -3.45
CA GLY A 111 -1.58 -10.97 -2.67
C GLY A 111 -2.57 -12.06 -3.11
N SER A 112 -2.34 -13.31 -2.69
CA SER A 112 -3.30 -14.40 -2.88
C SER A 112 -4.53 -14.29 -1.96
N THR A 113 -4.49 -13.39 -0.99
CA THR A 113 -5.52 -13.16 0.02
C THR A 113 -5.80 -11.67 0.10
N GLU A 114 -7.07 -11.29 0.12
CA GLU A 114 -7.54 -9.92 0.38
C GLU A 114 -7.32 -9.60 1.87
N GLU A 115 -6.08 -9.30 2.24
CA GLU A 115 -5.73 -8.93 3.61
C GLU A 115 -5.76 -7.40 3.78
N PRO A 116 -6.29 -6.90 4.91
CA PRO A 116 -6.19 -5.50 5.28
C PRO A 116 -4.74 -5.01 5.24
N LEU A 117 -4.50 -3.85 4.61
CA LEU A 117 -3.14 -3.35 4.39
C LEU A 117 -2.38 -3.12 5.70
N PHE A 118 -3.08 -2.71 6.77
CA PHE A 118 -2.45 -2.53 8.09
C PHE A 118 -1.93 -3.85 8.67
N GLN A 119 -2.61 -4.99 8.46
CA GLN A 119 -2.15 -6.29 8.96
C GLN A 119 -0.90 -6.74 8.20
N SER A 120 -0.87 -6.46 6.89
CA SER A 120 0.31 -6.69 6.07
C SER A 120 1.49 -5.83 6.55
N ALA A 121 1.26 -4.55 6.87
CA ALA A 121 2.27 -3.66 7.43
C ALA A 121 2.76 -4.11 8.81
N GLU A 122 1.86 -4.58 9.68
CA GLU A 122 2.21 -5.13 11.00
C GLU A 122 3.16 -6.31 10.90
N ARG A 123 2.90 -7.24 9.97
CA ARG A 123 3.81 -8.37 9.72
C ARG A 123 5.19 -7.91 9.29
N GLN A 124 5.29 -6.91 8.42
CA GLN A 124 6.60 -6.36 8.02
C GLN A 124 7.29 -5.63 9.18
N LEU A 125 6.54 -4.88 10.00
CA LEU A 125 7.09 -4.25 11.20
C LEU A 125 7.63 -5.29 12.18
N MET A 126 6.95 -6.42 12.37
CA MET A 126 7.43 -7.51 13.22
C MET A 126 8.76 -8.07 12.69
N LEU A 127 8.86 -8.31 11.38
CA LEU A 127 10.10 -8.80 10.76
C LEU A 127 11.27 -7.81 10.86
N LEU A 128 10.99 -6.51 10.73
CA LEU A 128 12.01 -5.47 10.78
C LEU A 128 12.39 -5.06 12.20
N SER A 129 11.46 -5.12 13.15
CA SER A 129 11.66 -4.68 14.54
C SER A 129 12.84 -5.39 15.21
N GLY A 130 12.92 -6.71 15.14
CA GLY A 130 14.04 -7.47 15.71
C GLY A 130 15.38 -7.20 15.01
N ARG A 131 15.37 -6.86 13.72
CA ARG A 131 16.60 -6.50 12.96
C ARG A 131 17.12 -5.12 13.33
N LEU A 132 16.22 -4.20 13.67
CA LEU A 132 16.52 -2.81 14.00
C LEU A 132 16.59 -2.53 15.51
N GLY A 133 16.25 -3.52 16.35
CA GLY A 133 16.13 -3.33 17.80
C GLY A 133 14.95 -2.47 18.24
N LYS A 134 13.88 -2.40 17.42
CA LYS A 134 12.68 -1.57 17.64
C LYS A 134 11.49 -2.35 18.25
N ASP A 135 11.78 -3.45 18.96
CA ASP A 135 10.74 -4.33 19.53
C ASP A 135 9.90 -3.65 20.62
N THR A 136 10.49 -2.70 21.36
CA THR A 136 9.75 -1.89 22.33
C THR A 136 8.80 -0.91 21.63
N GLU A 137 9.30 -0.20 20.61
CA GLU A 137 8.50 0.75 19.82
C GLU A 137 7.30 0.05 19.17
N LEU A 138 7.50 -1.13 18.58
CA LEU A 138 6.40 -1.89 17.98
C LEU A 138 5.35 -2.30 19.02
N ARG A 139 5.77 -2.79 20.18
CA ARG A 139 4.84 -3.20 21.26
C ARG A 139 4.02 -2.03 21.79
N ASP A 140 4.65 -0.86 21.93
CA ASP A 140 3.97 0.34 22.40
C ASP A 140 2.90 0.80 21.38
N MET A 141 3.24 0.78 20.09
CA MET A 141 2.29 1.10 19.00
C MET A 141 1.11 0.12 18.95
N GLN A 142 1.38 -1.18 19.09
CA GLN A 142 0.34 -2.22 19.14
C GLN A 142 -0.59 -2.02 20.34
N ALA A 143 -0.03 -1.71 21.51
CA ALA A 143 -0.80 -1.44 22.71
C ALA A 143 -1.68 -0.19 22.56
N GLU A 144 -1.17 0.87 21.94
CA GLU A 144 -1.95 2.09 21.68
C GLU A 144 -3.09 1.82 20.69
N ARG A 145 -2.83 1.11 19.60
CA ARG A 145 -3.86 0.74 18.62
C ARG A 145 -4.95 -0.13 19.24
N ALA A 146 -4.58 -1.12 20.07
CA ALA A 146 -5.54 -1.95 20.80
C ALA A 146 -6.43 -1.13 21.74
N ARG A 147 -5.87 -0.11 22.43
CA ARG A 147 -6.65 0.82 23.26
C ARG A 147 -7.63 1.65 22.44
N ARG A 148 -7.21 2.16 21.27
CA ARG A 148 -8.08 2.92 20.36
C ARG A 148 -9.27 2.07 19.90
N ILE A 149 -9.01 0.85 19.42
CA ILE A 149 -10.06 -0.07 18.97
C ILE A 149 -11.03 -0.40 20.12
N ALA A 150 -10.50 -0.73 21.30
CA ALA A 150 -11.34 -1.02 22.47
C ALA A 150 -12.21 0.18 22.88
N ALA A 151 -11.68 1.40 22.81
CA ALA A 151 -12.43 2.62 23.09
C ALA A 151 -13.52 2.87 22.04
N GLU A 152 -13.22 2.70 20.75
CA GLU A 152 -14.19 2.84 19.66
C GLU A 152 -15.33 1.82 19.78
N GLN A 153 -15.01 0.56 20.10
CA GLN A 153 -16.00 -0.49 20.35
C GLN A 153 -16.88 -0.17 21.56
N ALA A 154 -16.29 0.27 22.68
CA ALA A 154 -17.05 0.67 23.86
C ALA A 154 -17.98 1.87 23.60
N GLN A 155 -17.55 2.82 22.76
CA GLN A 155 -18.40 3.93 22.31
C GLN A 155 -19.56 3.45 21.43
N LYS A 156 -19.28 2.58 20.44
CA LYS A 156 -20.29 1.98 19.55
C LYS A 156 -21.33 1.19 20.39
N GLU A 157 -20.89 0.43 21.39
CA GLU A 157 -21.78 -0.29 22.31
C GLU A 157 -22.61 0.63 23.22
N ALA A 158 -21.99 1.68 23.78
CA ALA A 158 -22.69 2.66 24.60
C ALA A 158 -23.74 3.44 23.80
N ALA A 159 -23.42 3.81 22.55
CA ALA A 159 -24.35 4.43 21.62
C ALA A 159 -25.52 3.51 21.29
N LYS A 160 -25.24 2.21 21.02
CA LYS A 160 -26.28 1.20 20.79
C LYS A 160 -27.22 1.05 21.99
N LYS A 161 -26.68 0.95 23.22
CA LYS A 161 -27.48 0.86 24.46
C LYS A 161 -28.35 2.10 24.69
N LYS A 162 -27.85 3.30 24.37
CA LYS A 162 -28.63 4.54 24.43
C LYS A 162 -29.77 4.54 23.41
N ALA A 163 -29.50 4.14 22.17
CA ALA A 163 -30.51 4.03 21.13
C ALA A 163 -31.60 2.99 21.47
N GLU A 164 -31.24 1.87 22.12
CA GLU A 164 -32.20 0.87 22.61
C GLU A 164 -33.09 1.39 23.75
N GLN A 165 -32.55 2.24 24.63
CA GLN A 165 -33.31 2.86 25.72
C GLN A 165 -34.25 3.98 25.24
N GLU A 166 -33.81 4.77 24.25
CA GLU A 166 -34.60 5.85 23.64
C GLU A 166 -35.62 5.33 22.61
N GLY A 167 -35.36 4.17 21.99
CA GLY A 167 -36.23 3.52 21.01
C GLY A 167 -37.30 2.59 21.60
N ALA A 168 -37.33 2.37 22.93
CA ALA A 168 -38.43 1.68 23.59
C ALA A 168 -39.65 2.62 23.66
N PRO A 169 -40.75 2.37 22.91
CA PRO A 169 -41.96 3.15 23.10
C PRO A 169 -42.44 2.95 24.53
N ALA A 170 -42.78 4.05 25.20
CA ALA A 170 -43.50 4.00 26.46
C ALA A 170 -44.69 3.05 26.27
N ALA A 171 -44.65 1.90 26.94
CA ALA A 171 -45.80 1.03 27.10
C ALA A 171 -46.80 1.72 28.04
N THR A 172 -47.36 2.85 27.58
CA THR A 172 -48.60 3.38 28.14
C THR A 172 -49.68 2.39 27.77
N GLY A 173 -49.98 1.52 28.73
CA GLY A 173 -51.00 0.50 28.63
C GLY A 173 -52.33 1.10 28.19
N CYS A 174 -52.77 0.73 26.99
CA CYS A 174 -54.19 0.72 26.67
C CYS A 174 -54.70 -0.68 26.96
N SER A 175 -55.09 -0.92 28.22
CA SER A 175 -55.87 -2.09 28.61
C SER A 175 -57.29 -1.91 28.09
N ILE A 176 -57.57 -2.39 26.88
CA ILE A 176 -58.96 -2.55 26.42
C ILE A 176 -59.51 -3.79 27.12
N ARG A 177 -60.00 -3.60 28.36
CA ARG A 177 -60.99 -4.50 28.96
C ARG A 177 -62.36 -4.10 28.46
N ASN A 178 -63.17 -5.12 28.18
CA ASN A 178 -64.60 -5.08 27.90
C ASN A 178 -65.05 -4.40 26.60
N ILE A 179 -65.22 -5.22 25.56
CA ILE A 179 -66.38 -5.07 24.69
C ILE A 179 -67.30 -6.26 25.01
N GLY A 180 -68.24 -6.00 25.92
CA GLY A 180 -69.46 -6.77 26.06
C GLY A 180 -70.63 -5.83 25.85
N ILE A 181 -71.68 -6.35 25.17
CA ILE A 181 -73.07 -5.86 25.12
C ILE A 181 -73.28 -4.75 24.07
N CYS A 182 -74.22 -4.80 23.09
CA CYS A 182 -75.57 -5.37 23.04
C CYS A 182 -75.98 -5.80 21.59
N PRO A 183 -77.00 -6.68 21.43
CA PRO A 183 -77.65 -6.99 20.17
C PRO A 183 -78.79 -5.99 19.85
N HIS A 184 -79.04 -5.73 18.57
CA HIS A 184 -80.33 -5.31 18.04
C HIS A 184 -80.55 -5.92 16.66
#